data_AF-A0A1V3C1V9-F1
#
_entry.id   AF-A0A1V3C1V9-F1
#
_cell.length_a   1.000
_cell.length_b   1.000
_cell.length_c   1.000
_cell.angle_alpha   90.00
_cell.angle_beta   90.00
_cell.angle_gamma   90.00
#
_symmetry.space_group_name_H-M   'P 1'
#
loop_
_entity.id
_entity.type
_entity.pdbx_description
1 polymer ?
#
loop_
_entity_poly.entity_id
_entity_poly.type
_entity_poly.pdbx_seq_one_letter_code
_entity_poly.pdbx_strand_id
1 'polypeptide(L)'
;MTKPQLDRGAGRPSRRERVREATLVEIKEIARRHLVEQGAAGVSLRAIAREMGMTAPGLYRYVSGIDSLLVLITADMFGELAAAVAAADASVPSEDTDLRILTSLRAFRSWAVTHRAEFATMFGPRVRLAPGTDVTPALEAGRRFGATFYTLFDRLLSEERFPLPDGARITPELARELRAFADTCGFSAPHIPVEAVMVLSTCWVRLYGVVCMEVFEHMNFVMRDMEPLFESELQNILTGLGVRYQAP
;
A
#
# COMPACT_ATOMS: atom_id res chain seq x y z
N MET A 1 17.29 46.84 -3.94
CA MET A 1 17.71 45.94 -5.04
C MET A 1 18.17 44.63 -4.41
N THR A 2 17.25 43.70 -4.18
CA THR A 2 17.52 42.41 -3.55
C THR A 2 17.63 41.37 -4.65
N LYS A 3 18.82 40.79 -4.82
CA LYS A 3 19.10 39.82 -5.88
C LYS A 3 18.51 38.46 -5.45
N PRO A 4 17.66 37.80 -6.26
CA PRO A 4 17.12 36.49 -5.91
C PRO A 4 18.24 35.44 -5.99
N GLN A 5 18.43 34.68 -4.90
CA GLN A 5 19.19 33.43 -4.92
C GLN A 5 18.38 32.40 -5.71
N LEU A 6 18.87 32.07 -6.90
CA LEU A 6 18.41 30.92 -7.67
C LEU A 6 18.77 29.65 -6.90
N ASP A 7 17.73 28.96 -6.44
CA ASP A 7 17.78 27.64 -5.85
C ASP A 7 18.38 26.66 -6.86
N ARG A 8 19.48 26.00 -6.49
CA ARG A 8 20.25 25.13 -7.39
C ARG A 8 19.56 23.78 -7.47
N GLY A 9 18.99 23.49 -8.63
CA GLY A 9 18.36 22.21 -8.94
C GLY A 9 19.23 20.99 -8.67
N ALA A 10 18.56 19.89 -8.29
CA ALA A 10 19.14 18.56 -8.13
C ALA A 10 19.92 18.17 -9.40
N GLY A 11 21.25 18.17 -9.32
CA GLY A 11 22.14 17.82 -10.41
C GLY A 11 22.05 16.32 -10.77
N ARG A 12 22.31 15.99 -12.04
CA ARG A 12 22.32 14.61 -12.54
C ARG A 12 23.30 13.74 -11.73
N PRO A 13 22.91 12.55 -11.25
CA PRO A 13 23.74 11.73 -10.37
C PRO A 13 25.06 11.37 -11.04
N SER A 14 26.14 11.43 -10.27
CA SER A 14 27.49 11.05 -10.68
C SER A 14 27.53 9.59 -11.14
N ARG A 15 28.54 9.23 -11.93
CA ARG A 15 28.74 7.83 -12.36
C ARG A 15 28.82 6.87 -11.17
N ARG A 16 29.44 7.30 -10.08
CA ARG A 16 29.59 6.49 -8.85
C ARG A 16 28.24 6.28 -8.16
N GLU A 17 27.41 7.30 -8.07
CA GLU A 17 26.05 7.18 -7.50
C GLU A 17 25.17 6.28 -8.34
N ARG A 18 25.22 6.40 -9.68
CA ARG A 18 24.46 5.51 -10.58
C ARG A 18 24.87 4.05 -10.43
N VAL A 19 26.18 3.77 -10.35
CA VAL A 19 26.66 2.40 -10.11
C VAL A 19 26.21 1.90 -8.75
N ARG A 20 26.26 2.74 -7.71
CA ARG A 20 25.80 2.38 -6.36
C ARG A 20 24.30 2.03 -6.35
N GLU A 21 23.49 2.84 -7.02
CA GLU A 21 22.05 2.63 -7.13
C GLU A 21 21.72 1.35 -7.90
N ALA A 22 22.38 1.13 -9.05
CA ALA A 22 22.22 -0.10 -9.82
C ALA A 22 22.56 -1.35 -9.00
N THR A 23 23.64 -1.32 -8.22
CA THR A 23 23.96 -2.43 -7.30
C THR A 23 22.91 -2.59 -6.21
N LEU A 24 22.37 -1.51 -5.65
CA LEU A 24 21.31 -1.61 -4.64
C LEU A 24 20.02 -2.22 -5.22
N VAL A 25 19.65 -1.85 -6.45
CA VAL A 25 18.53 -2.46 -7.18
C VAL A 25 18.74 -3.97 -7.32
N GLU A 26 19.90 -4.41 -7.80
CA GLU A 26 20.22 -5.83 -7.94
C GLU A 26 20.16 -6.59 -6.60
N ILE A 27 20.66 -5.98 -5.51
CA ILE A 27 20.55 -6.55 -4.15
C ILE A 27 19.07 -6.76 -3.77
N LYS A 28 18.22 -5.76 -4.02
CA LYS A 28 16.78 -5.81 -3.70
C LYS A 28 16.05 -6.85 -4.54
N GLU A 29 16.37 -6.96 -5.83
CA GLU A 29 15.80 -7.96 -6.74
C GLU A 29 16.11 -9.40 -6.29
N ILE A 30 17.37 -9.68 -5.93
CA ILE A 30 17.76 -11.00 -5.40
C ILE A 30 17.05 -11.27 -4.06
N ALA A 31 17.02 -10.29 -3.16
CA ALA A 31 16.37 -10.42 -1.87
C ALA A 31 14.86 -10.69 -2.01
N ARG A 32 14.18 -9.99 -2.92
CA ARG A 32 12.77 -10.23 -3.24
C ARG A 32 12.55 -11.62 -3.82
N ARG A 33 13.41 -12.10 -4.72
CA ARG A 33 13.32 -13.47 -5.23
C ARG A 33 13.42 -14.49 -4.09
N HIS A 34 14.41 -14.35 -3.19
CA HIS A 34 14.53 -15.24 -2.02
C HIS A 34 13.29 -15.15 -1.14
N LEU A 35 12.72 -13.96 -0.95
CA LEU A 35 11.49 -13.76 -0.19
C LEU A 35 10.28 -14.48 -0.82
N VAL A 36 10.12 -14.39 -2.13
CA VAL A 36 9.01 -15.04 -2.84
C VAL A 36 9.16 -16.57 -2.81
N GLU A 37 10.36 -17.08 -3.00
CA GLU A 37 10.63 -18.52 -3.08
C GLU A 37 10.67 -19.20 -1.70
N GLN A 38 11.14 -18.51 -0.67
CA GLN A 38 11.53 -19.11 0.62
C GLN A 38 10.88 -18.42 1.82
N GLY A 39 10.08 -17.37 1.60
CA GLY A 39 9.52 -16.51 2.64
C GLY A 39 10.56 -15.58 3.26
N ALA A 40 10.10 -14.66 4.11
CA ALA A 40 10.97 -13.66 4.75
C ALA A 40 12.12 -14.28 5.56
N ALA A 41 11.91 -15.45 6.18
CA ALA A 41 12.94 -16.17 6.93
C ALA A 41 14.06 -16.76 6.05
N GLY A 42 13.80 -16.95 4.74
CA GLY A 42 14.79 -17.43 3.78
C GLY A 42 15.73 -16.34 3.26
N VAL A 43 15.41 -15.06 3.48
CA VAL A 43 16.23 -13.95 2.97
C VAL A 43 17.51 -13.84 3.80
N SER A 44 18.66 -13.97 3.13
CA SER A 44 19.98 -13.98 3.78
C SER A 44 20.99 -13.12 3.04
N LEU A 45 21.60 -12.16 3.75
CA LEU A 45 22.68 -11.34 3.20
C LEU A 45 23.86 -12.18 2.70
N ARG A 46 24.13 -13.34 3.32
CA ARG A 46 25.20 -14.25 2.86
C ARG A 46 24.84 -14.95 1.56
N ALA A 47 23.58 -15.37 1.41
CA ALA A 47 23.09 -15.98 0.18
C ALA A 47 23.09 -14.96 -0.96
N ILE A 48 22.60 -13.75 -0.71
CA ILE A 48 22.60 -12.64 -1.67
C ILE A 48 24.03 -12.27 -2.08
N ALA A 49 24.96 -12.10 -1.14
CA ALA A 49 26.34 -11.76 -1.46
C ALA A 49 26.99 -12.83 -2.35
N ARG A 50 26.78 -14.12 -2.06
CA ARG A 50 27.29 -15.23 -2.87
C ARG A 50 26.73 -15.19 -4.29
N GLU A 51 25.44 -14.93 -4.45
CA GLU A 51 24.78 -14.85 -5.75
C GLU A 51 25.26 -13.66 -6.57
N MET A 52 25.52 -12.53 -5.92
CA MET A 52 26.13 -11.34 -6.54
C MET A 52 27.62 -11.48 -6.86
N GLY A 53 28.28 -12.59 -6.48
CA GLY A 53 29.74 -12.69 -6.56
C GLY A 53 30.47 -11.68 -5.67
N MET A 54 29.80 -11.19 -4.61
CA MET A 54 30.33 -10.23 -3.64
C MET A 54 30.73 -10.91 -2.34
N THR A 55 31.60 -10.24 -1.57
CA THR A 55 31.86 -10.64 -0.18
C THR A 55 30.75 -10.08 0.74
N ALA A 56 30.48 -10.76 1.86
CA ALA A 56 29.50 -10.27 2.83
C ALA A 56 29.82 -8.85 3.36
N PRO A 57 31.08 -8.48 3.70
CA PRO A 57 31.44 -7.09 4.01
C PRO A 57 31.18 -6.12 2.85
N GLY A 58 31.23 -6.59 1.61
CA GLY A 58 30.91 -5.79 0.43
C GLY A 58 29.44 -5.36 0.38
N LEU A 59 28.54 -6.25 0.80
CA LEU A 59 27.10 -6.02 0.80
C LEU A 59 26.68 -4.99 1.88
N TYR A 60 27.34 -5.00 3.05
CA TYR A 60 27.07 -4.05 4.14
C TYR A 60 27.34 -2.58 3.79
N ARG A 61 28.03 -2.30 2.68
CA ARG A 61 28.21 -0.92 2.17
C ARG A 61 26.95 -0.34 1.51
N TYR A 62 25.99 -1.21 1.19
CA TYR A 62 24.75 -0.85 0.50
C TYR A 62 23.55 -0.90 1.44
N VAL A 63 23.50 -1.90 2.32
CA VAL A 63 22.43 -2.10 3.31
C VAL A 63 23.01 -2.30 4.70
N SER A 64 22.37 -1.72 5.72
CA SER A 64 22.85 -1.79 7.10
C SER A 64 22.59 -3.15 7.78
N GLY A 65 21.74 -3.99 7.19
CA GLY A 65 21.37 -5.29 7.73
C GLY A 65 20.27 -5.95 6.93
N ILE A 66 19.86 -7.14 7.37
CA ILE A 66 18.74 -7.86 6.77
C ILE A 66 17.42 -7.11 6.98
N ASP A 67 17.20 -6.56 8.18
CA ASP A 67 15.97 -5.84 8.51
C ASP A 67 15.79 -4.56 7.68
N SER A 68 16.87 -3.80 7.44
CA SER A 68 16.80 -2.62 6.58
C SER A 68 16.59 -3.00 5.12
N LEU A 69 17.16 -4.12 4.66
CA LEU A 69 16.88 -4.66 3.33
C LEU A 69 15.41 -5.08 3.19
N LEU A 70 14.84 -5.75 4.20
CA LEU A 70 13.41 -6.12 4.22
C LEU A 70 12.51 -4.88 4.18
N VAL A 71 12.86 -3.81 4.90
CA VAL A 71 12.12 -2.54 4.83
C VAL A 71 12.19 -1.94 3.43
N LEU A 72 13.36 -1.93 2.79
CA LEU A 72 13.53 -1.37 1.45
C LEU A 72 12.75 -2.14 0.39
N ILE A 73 12.80 -3.47 0.39
CA ILE A 73 12.01 -4.27 -0.57
C ILE A 73 10.51 -4.15 -0.29
N THR A 74 10.09 -4.03 0.97
CA THR A 74 8.68 -3.78 1.31
C THR A 74 8.22 -2.42 0.78
N ALA A 75 9.08 -1.40 0.86
CA ALA A 75 8.80 -0.08 0.30
C ALA A 75 8.66 -0.13 -1.23
N ASP A 76 9.53 -0.88 -1.93
CA ASP A 76 9.41 -1.10 -3.38
C ASP A 76 8.08 -1.78 -3.75
N MET A 77 7.69 -2.83 -3.00
CA MET A 77 6.42 -3.54 -3.23
C MET A 77 5.20 -2.63 -3.03
N PHE A 78 5.20 -1.79 -1.98
CA PHE A 78 4.16 -0.76 -1.82
C PHE A 78 4.16 0.25 -2.97
N GLY A 79 5.33 0.62 -3.48
CA GLY A 79 5.47 1.49 -4.65
C GLY A 79 4.85 0.87 -5.90
N GLU A 80 5.10 -0.41 -6.16
CA GLU A 80 4.51 -1.14 -7.28
C GLU A 80 2.99 -1.28 -7.16
N LEU A 81 2.50 -1.64 -5.97
CA LEU A 81 1.07 -1.71 -5.70
C LEU A 81 0.39 -0.35 -5.89
N ALA A 82 0.98 0.72 -5.36
CA ALA A 82 0.48 2.08 -5.54
C ALA A 82 0.46 2.48 -7.03
N ALA A 83 1.50 2.12 -7.79
CA ALA A 83 1.57 2.38 -9.22
C ALA A 83 0.51 1.60 -10.01
N ALA A 84 0.25 0.34 -9.67
CA ALA A 84 -0.79 -0.47 -10.30
C ALA A 84 -2.19 0.13 -10.07
N VAL A 85 -2.49 0.53 -8.83
CA VAL A 85 -3.77 1.17 -8.49
C VAL A 85 -3.89 2.55 -9.16
N ALA A 86 -2.83 3.36 -9.15
CA ALA A 86 -2.84 4.67 -9.79
C ALA A 86 -3.00 4.60 -11.31
N ALA A 87 -2.38 3.60 -11.96
CA ALA A 87 -2.57 3.36 -13.40
C ALA A 87 -4.02 2.96 -13.72
N ALA A 88 -4.64 2.15 -12.86
CA ALA A 88 -6.03 1.74 -12.99
C ALA A 88 -6.98 2.94 -12.80
N ASP A 89 -6.74 3.78 -11.79
CA ASP A 89 -7.48 5.04 -11.58
C ASP A 89 -7.37 5.99 -12.78
N ALA A 90 -6.16 6.19 -13.30
CA ALA A 90 -5.89 7.08 -14.44
C ALA A 90 -6.41 6.56 -15.79
N SER A 91 -6.78 5.29 -15.88
CA SER A 91 -7.36 4.69 -17.10
C SER A 91 -8.82 5.09 -17.33
N VAL A 92 -9.46 5.67 -16.32
CA VAL A 92 -10.88 6.05 -16.31
C VAL A 92 -10.99 7.58 -16.38
N PRO A 93 -11.99 8.14 -17.09
CA PRO A 93 -12.23 9.59 -17.10
C PRO A 93 -12.34 10.17 -15.70
N SER A 94 -11.76 11.36 -15.50
CA SER A 94 -11.70 11.99 -14.18
C SER A 94 -13.09 12.21 -13.57
N GLU A 95 -14.11 12.41 -14.40
CA GLU A 95 -15.48 12.70 -14.00
C GLU A 95 -16.21 11.47 -13.44
N ASP A 96 -15.79 10.26 -13.83
CA ASP A 96 -16.44 9.00 -13.45
C ASP A 96 -15.87 8.43 -12.15
N THR A 97 -16.20 9.08 -11.03
CA THR A 97 -15.78 8.64 -9.68
C THR A 97 -16.15 7.19 -9.39
N ASP A 98 -17.34 6.77 -9.85
CA ASP A 98 -17.87 5.43 -9.59
C ASP A 98 -16.96 4.36 -10.20
N LEU A 99 -16.64 4.50 -11.50
CA LEU A 99 -15.80 3.56 -12.22
C LEU A 99 -14.33 3.62 -11.77
N ARG A 100 -13.84 4.80 -11.37
CA ARG A 100 -12.50 4.97 -10.78
C ARG A 100 -12.32 4.18 -9.49
N ILE A 101 -13.32 4.24 -8.59
CA ILE A 101 -13.32 3.47 -7.34
C ILE A 101 -13.33 1.97 -7.63
N LEU A 102 -14.25 1.51 -8.49
CA LEU A 102 -14.35 0.10 -8.87
C LEU A 102 -13.03 -0.42 -9.43
N THR A 103 -12.46 0.30 -10.40
CA THR A 103 -11.25 -0.09 -11.12
C THR A 103 -10.03 -0.09 -10.19
N SER A 104 -9.92 0.88 -9.27
CA SER A 104 -8.86 0.93 -8.26
C SER A 104 -8.92 -0.23 -7.27
N LEU A 105 -10.11 -0.59 -6.77
CA LEU A 105 -10.28 -1.69 -5.81
C LEU A 105 -10.05 -3.06 -6.48
N ARG A 106 -10.50 -3.21 -7.73
CA ARG A 106 -10.20 -4.40 -8.55
C ARG A 106 -8.71 -4.53 -8.85
N ALA A 107 -8.02 -3.44 -9.17
CA ALA A 107 -6.57 -3.43 -9.37
C ALA A 107 -5.81 -3.83 -8.10
N PHE A 108 -6.25 -3.34 -6.93
CA PHE A 108 -5.70 -3.79 -5.64
C PHE A 108 -5.85 -5.31 -5.45
N ARG A 109 -7.05 -5.87 -5.65
CA ARG A 109 -7.25 -7.32 -5.58
C ARG A 109 -6.37 -8.05 -6.58
N SER A 110 -6.42 -7.65 -7.85
CA SER A 110 -5.66 -8.29 -8.93
C SER A 110 -4.16 -8.34 -8.63
N TRP A 111 -3.59 -7.23 -8.13
CA TRP A 111 -2.20 -7.19 -7.69
C TRP A 111 -1.96 -8.15 -6.51
N ALA A 112 -2.83 -8.14 -5.50
CA ALA A 112 -2.70 -8.98 -4.31
C ALA A 112 -2.71 -10.48 -4.63
N VAL A 113 -3.61 -10.93 -5.52
CA VAL A 113 -3.73 -12.36 -5.87
C VAL A 113 -2.62 -12.84 -6.80
N THR A 114 -2.03 -11.93 -7.59
CA THR A 114 -0.89 -12.23 -8.47
C THR A 114 0.46 -12.19 -7.75
N HIS A 115 0.56 -11.43 -6.65
CA HIS A 115 1.78 -11.24 -5.84
C HIS A 115 1.58 -11.72 -4.39
N ARG A 116 1.11 -12.96 -4.21
CA ARG A 116 0.68 -13.48 -2.89
C ARG A 116 1.78 -13.42 -1.83
N ALA A 117 3.02 -13.76 -2.19
CA ALA A 117 4.14 -13.79 -1.24
C ALA A 117 4.56 -12.37 -0.81
N GLU A 118 4.56 -11.42 -1.74
CA GLU A 118 4.77 -10.01 -1.45
C GLU A 118 3.64 -9.44 -0.61
N PHE A 119 2.39 -9.71 -0.97
CA PHE A 119 1.23 -9.32 -0.17
C PHE A 119 1.37 -9.86 1.26
N ALA A 120 1.69 -11.15 1.44
CA ALA A 120 1.90 -11.73 2.76
C ALA A 120 2.98 -11.01 3.58
N THR A 121 4.01 -10.49 2.94
CA THR A 121 5.08 -9.72 3.60
C THR A 121 4.61 -8.33 4.02
N MET A 122 3.86 -7.65 3.16
CA MET A 122 3.38 -6.28 3.38
C MET A 122 2.22 -6.22 4.40
N PHE A 123 1.35 -7.23 4.35
CA PHE A 123 0.00 -7.20 4.90
C PHE A 123 -0.30 -8.36 5.87
N GLY A 124 0.56 -9.40 5.88
CA GLY A 124 0.45 -10.53 6.80
C GLY A 124 1.10 -10.29 8.17
N PRO A 125 1.34 -11.35 8.96
CA PRO A 125 2.00 -11.26 10.24
C PRO A 125 3.36 -10.56 10.11
N ARG A 126 3.54 -9.46 10.86
CA ARG A 126 4.77 -8.67 10.77
C ARG A 126 5.99 -9.53 11.09
N VAL A 127 6.97 -9.50 10.20
CA VAL A 127 8.33 -9.97 10.51
C VAL A 127 8.81 -9.16 11.72
N ARG A 128 9.30 -9.85 12.75
CA ARG A 128 9.88 -9.18 13.92
C ARG A 128 11.23 -8.60 13.52
N LEU A 129 11.22 -7.32 13.17
CA LEU A 129 12.44 -6.55 12.95
C LEU A 129 13.13 -6.25 14.29
N ALA A 130 14.44 -6.06 14.26
CA ALA A 130 15.21 -5.64 15.43
C ALA A 130 14.69 -4.29 15.97
N PRO A 131 14.67 -4.09 17.30
CA PRO A 131 14.34 -2.80 17.89
C PRO A 131 15.21 -1.67 17.30
N GLY A 132 14.58 -0.55 16.96
CA GLY A 132 15.26 0.60 16.36
C GLY A 132 15.50 0.51 14.85
N THR A 133 15.02 -0.54 14.18
CA THR A 133 14.98 -0.57 12.71
C THR A 133 14.13 0.58 12.18
N ASP A 134 14.71 1.40 11.30
CA ASP A 134 13.97 2.45 10.62
C ASP A 134 12.98 1.84 9.61
N VAL A 135 11.69 1.94 9.93
CA VAL A 135 10.57 1.45 9.11
C VAL A 135 9.92 2.56 8.28
N THR A 136 10.44 3.79 8.36
CA THR A 136 9.88 4.97 7.69
C THR A 136 9.71 4.78 6.19
N PRO A 137 10.68 4.21 5.44
CA PRO A 137 10.52 4.04 3.99
C PRO A 137 9.29 3.19 3.61
N ALA A 138 9.06 2.07 4.30
CA ALA A 138 7.91 1.21 4.05
C ALA A 138 6.59 1.87 4.49
N LEU A 139 6.59 2.61 5.60
CA LEU A 139 5.43 3.37 6.07
C LEU A 139 5.02 4.48 5.09
N GLU A 140 5.98 5.24 4.57
CA GLU A 140 5.72 6.29 3.58
C GLU A 140 5.20 5.72 2.27
N ALA A 141 5.77 4.61 1.80
CA ALA A 141 5.28 3.92 0.60
C ALA A 141 3.84 3.39 0.82
N GLY A 142 3.55 2.81 1.98
CA GLY A 142 2.20 2.37 2.35
C GLY A 142 1.19 3.53 2.43
N ARG A 143 1.61 4.70 2.91
CA ARG A 143 0.77 5.91 2.90
C ARG A 143 0.45 6.38 1.49
N ARG A 144 1.41 6.34 0.56
CA ARG A 144 1.17 6.69 -0.86
C ARG A 144 0.16 5.76 -1.51
N PHE A 145 0.21 4.46 -1.19
CA PHE A 145 -0.80 3.50 -1.61
C PHE A 145 -2.20 3.88 -1.10
N GLY A 146 -2.34 4.19 0.19
CA GLY A 146 -3.63 4.59 0.77
C GLY A 146 -4.18 5.90 0.20
N ALA A 147 -3.30 6.84 -0.18
CA ALA A 147 -3.68 8.18 -0.64
C ALA A 147 -4.63 8.18 -1.85
N THR A 148 -4.51 7.23 -2.77
CA THR A 148 -5.45 7.11 -3.92
C THR A 148 -6.87 6.87 -3.43
N PHE A 149 -7.07 5.95 -2.49
CA PHE A 149 -8.40 5.65 -1.94
C PHE A 149 -8.93 6.79 -1.07
N TYR A 150 -8.06 7.47 -0.32
CA TYR A 150 -8.47 8.64 0.47
C TYR A 150 -8.95 9.78 -0.44
N THR A 151 -8.27 10.02 -1.55
CA THR A 151 -8.68 11.03 -2.55
C THR A 151 -10.05 10.70 -3.15
N LEU A 152 -10.28 9.44 -3.50
CA LEU A 152 -11.58 9.00 -4.04
C LEU A 152 -12.69 9.07 -2.99
N PHE A 153 -12.40 8.72 -1.74
CA PHE A 153 -13.36 8.82 -0.64
C PHE A 153 -13.70 10.27 -0.29
N ASP A 154 -12.71 11.17 -0.28
CA ASP A 154 -12.91 12.61 -0.08
C ASP A 154 -13.85 13.21 -1.13
N ARG A 155 -13.79 12.69 -2.36
CA ARG A 155 -14.73 13.06 -3.41
C ARG A 155 -16.17 12.60 -3.11
N LEU A 156 -16.36 11.36 -2.65
CA LEU A 156 -17.69 10.89 -2.24
C LEU A 156 -18.28 11.72 -1.09
N LEU A 157 -17.44 12.18 -0.17
CA LEU A 157 -17.85 13.07 0.92
C LEU A 157 -18.27 14.45 0.40
N SER A 158 -17.46 15.07 -0.48
CA SER A 158 -17.78 16.40 -1.03
C SER A 158 -19.00 16.40 -1.95
N GLU A 159 -19.33 15.26 -2.56
CA GLU A 159 -20.54 15.05 -3.34
C GLU A 159 -21.75 14.59 -2.49
N GLU A 160 -21.60 14.49 -1.16
CA GLU A 160 -22.65 14.08 -0.21
C GLU A 160 -23.34 12.74 -0.59
N ARG A 161 -22.57 11.77 -1.11
CA ARG A 161 -23.10 10.56 -1.77
C ARG A 161 -23.77 9.56 -0.83
N PHE A 162 -23.52 9.64 0.46
CA PHE A 162 -24.06 8.73 1.45
C PHE A 162 -24.30 9.43 2.79
N PRO A 163 -25.32 9.00 3.56
CA PRO A 163 -25.55 9.54 4.89
C PRO A 163 -24.47 9.06 5.85
N LEU A 164 -24.00 9.96 6.72
CA LEU A 164 -23.12 9.57 7.81
C LEU A 164 -23.90 8.80 8.89
N PRO A 165 -23.30 7.76 9.50
CA PRO A 165 -23.92 7.03 10.59
C PRO A 165 -24.16 7.93 11.81
N ASP A 166 -25.04 7.49 12.71
CA ASP A 166 -25.28 8.15 13.99
C ASP A 166 -24.03 8.12 14.88
N GLY A 167 -23.43 9.29 15.08
CA GLY A 167 -22.23 9.50 15.90
C GLY A 167 -22.41 9.11 17.36
N ALA A 168 -23.64 9.02 17.89
CA ALA A 168 -23.90 8.59 19.26
C ALA A 168 -23.44 7.15 19.53
N ARG A 169 -23.23 6.34 18.48
CA ARG A 169 -22.72 4.97 18.58
C ARG A 169 -21.20 4.89 18.63
N ILE A 170 -20.49 6.01 18.42
CA ILE A 170 -19.04 6.07 18.43
C ILE A 170 -18.56 6.43 19.83
N THR A 171 -17.85 5.51 20.49
CA THR A 171 -17.31 5.78 21.83
C THR A 171 -16.22 6.86 21.77
N PRO A 172 -15.98 7.62 22.87
CA PRO A 172 -14.93 8.63 22.91
C PRO A 172 -13.54 8.09 22.56
N GLU A 173 -13.23 6.87 22.98
CA GLU A 173 -11.96 6.18 22.72
C GLU A 173 -11.80 5.92 21.22
N LEU A 174 -12.83 5.35 20.58
CA LEU A 174 -12.81 5.09 19.14
C LEU A 174 -12.73 6.39 18.34
N ALA A 175 -13.47 7.43 18.74
CA ALA A 175 -13.42 8.73 18.10
C ALA A 175 -12.00 9.34 18.16
N ARG A 176 -11.25 9.12 19.25
CA ARG A 176 -9.85 9.57 19.36
C ARG A 176 -8.95 8.85 18.36
N GLU A 177 -9.07 7.52 18.23
CA GLU A 177 -8.28 6.76 17.25
C GLU A 177 -8.62 7.15 15.80
N LEU A 178 -9.90 7.36 15.51
CA LEU A 178 -10.35 7.79 14.18
C LEU A 178 -9.84 9.19 13.82
N ARG A 179 -9.81 10.14 14.77
CA ARG A 179 -9.19 11.46 14.53
C ARG A 179 -7.70 11.35 14.24
N ALA A 180 -6.97 10.59 15.07
CA ALA A 180 -5.54 10.38 14.86
C ALA A 180 -5.26 9.72 13.49
N PHE A 181 -6.12 8.81 13.04
CA PHE A 181 -6.01 8.22 11.71
C PHE A 181 -6.31 9.26 10.60
N ALA A 182 -7.37 10.06 10.76
CA ALA A 182 -7.74 11.10 9.80
C ALA A 182 -6.61 12.10 9.54
N ASP A 183 -5.87 12.49 10.59
CA ASP A 183 -4.71 13.38 10.50
C ASP A 183 -3.59 12.82 9.60
N THR A 184 -3.56 11.51 9.37
CA THR A 184 -2.58 10.84 8.50
C THR A 184 -3.06 10.62 7.07
N CYS A 185 -4.36 10.81 6.79
CA CYS A 185 -4.97 10.49 5.50
C CYS A 185 -4.81 11.63 4.47
N GLY A 186 -4.60 12.86 4.92
CA GLY A 186 -4.42 14.01 4.03
C GLY A 186 -5.70 14.43 3.29
N PHE A 187 -6.86 14.30 3.93
CA PHE A 187 -8.13 14.77 3.38
C PHE A 187 -8.13 16.29 3.10
N SER A 188 -8.90 16.73 2.10
CA SER A 188 -8.92 18.15 1.71
C SER A 188 -9.62 19.04 2.72
N ALA A 189 -10.64 18.51 3.41
CA ALA A 189 -11.35 19.27 4.42
C ALA A 189 -10.52 19.40 5.71
N PRO A 190 -10.43 20.58 6.34
CA PRO A 190 -9.66 20.78 7.58
C PRO A 190 -10.12 19.90 8.75
N HIS A 191 -11.40 19.50 8.77
CA HIS A 191 -11.98 18.65 9.80
C HIS A 191 -12.96 17.66 9.14
N ILE A 192 -12.56 16.40 9.04
CA ILE A 192 -13.43 15.32 8.56
C ILE A 192 -14.21 14.76 9.75
N PRO A 193 -15.54 14.59 9.63
CA PRO A 193 -16.35 13.94 10.66
C PRO A 193 -15.82 12.53 11.00
N VAL A 194 -15.76 12.18 12.28
CA VAL A 194 -15.26 10.85 12.70
C VAL A 194 -16.14 9.72 12.17
N GLU A 195 -17.41 10.00 11.92
CA GLU A 195 -18.40 9.13 11.28
C GLU A 195 -17.96 8.75 9.86
N ALA A 196 -17.43 9.70 9.09
CA ALA A 196 -16.90 9.43 7.75
C ALA A 196 -15.67 8.53 7.81
N VAL A 197 -14.76 8.78 8.76
CA VAL A 197 -13.56 7.97 8.97
C VAL A 197 -13.92 6.56 9.44
N MET A 198 -14.97 6.42 10.25
CA MET A 198 -15.52 5.12 10.63
C MET A 198 -16.05 4.36 9.41
N VAL A 199 -16.78 5.03 8.52
CA VAL A 199 -17.27 4.42 7.26
C VAL A 199 -16.11 3.95 6.41
N LEU A 200 -15.11 4.80 6.16
CA LEU A 200 -13.90 4.44 5.41
C LEU A 200 -13.21 3.20 6.03
N SER A 201 -12.98 3.23 7.35
CA SER A 201 -12.30 2.15 8.07
C SER A 201 -13.08 0.84 7.98
N THR A 202 -14.41 0.89 8.11
CA THR A 202 -15.26 -0.30 8.04
C THR A 202 -15.29 -0.88 6.62
N CYS A 203 -15.39 -0.03 5.60
CA CYS A 203 -15.32 -0.46 4.20
C CYS A 203 -13.98 -1.14 3.91
N TRP A 204 -12.88 -0.53 4.35
CA TRP A 204 -11.54 -1.08 4.19
C TRP A 204 -11.39 -2.43 4.88
N VAL A 205 -11.78 -2.56 6.16
CA VAL A 205 -11.69 -3.83 6.91
C VAL A 205 -12.45 -4.96 6.21
N ARG A 206 -13.66 -4.70 5.69
CA ARG A 206 -14.44 -5.71 4.98
C ARG A 206 -13.76 -6.14 3.69
N LEU A 207 -13.41 -5.19 2.83
CA LEU A 207 -12.79 -5.48 1.54
C LEU A 207 -11.43 -6.16 1.69
N TYR A 208 -10.58 -5.58 2.54
CA TYR A 208 -9.25 -6.11 2.85
C TYR A 208 -9.35 -7.50 3.48
N GLY A 209 -10.36 -7.75 4.30
CA GLY A 209 -10.65 -9.07 4.86
C GLY A 209 -10.90 -10.12 3.78
N VAL A 210 -11.71 -9.81 2.77
CA VAL A 210 -11.96 -10.72 1.63
C VAL A 210 -10.66 -11.01 0.87
N VAL A 211 -9.88 -9.97 0.56
CA VAL A 211 -8.58 -10.13 -0.14
C VAL A 211 -7.60 -10.96 0.68
N CYS A 212 -7.52 -10.75 2.00
CA CYS A 212 -6.68 -11.57 2.87
C CYS A 212 -7.11 -13.05 2.88
N MET A 213 -8.43 -13.31 2.97
CA MET A 213 -8.96 -14.67 2.97
C MET A 213 -8.68 -15.41 1.66
N GLU A 214 -8.65 -14.67 0.54
CA GLU A 214 -8.27 -15.20 -0.77
C GLU A 214 -6.75 -15.44 -0.87
N VAL A 215 -5.93 -14.43 -0.58
CA VAL A 215 -4.47 -14.50 -0.71
C VAL A 215 -3.85 -15.53 0.22
N PHE A 216 -4.34 -15.63 1.46
CA PHE A 216 -3.90 -16.63 2.44
C PHE A 216 -4.60 -17.98 2.29
N GLU A 217 -5.43 -18.15 1.25
CA GLU A 217 -6.04 -19.42 0.91
C GLU A 217 -6.92 -20.02 2.01
N HIS A 218 -7.40 -19.19 2.94
CA HIS A 218 -8.22 -19.62 4.07
C HIS A 218 -9.59 -20.15 3.64
N MET A 219 -10.05 -19.83 2.44
CA MET A 219 -11.37 -20.21 1.91
C MET A 219 -11.34 -21.32 0.85
N ASN A 220 -10.17 -21.90 0.55
CA ASN A 220 -10.02 -22.93 -0.49
C ASN A 220 -10.89 -24.19 -0.27
N PHE A 221 -11.31 -24.45 0.97
CA PHE A 221 -12.23 -25.55 1.30
C PHE A 221 -13.69 -25.25 0.95
N VAL A 222 -14.07 -23.98 0.81
CA VAL A 222 -15.43 -23.53 0.46
C VAL A 222 -15.52 -23.21 -1.02
N MET A 223 -14.56 -22.43 -1.53
CA MET A 223 -14.59 -21.91 -2.90
C MET A 223 -13.19 -21.89 -3.51
N ARG A 224 -13.12 -22.24 -4.80
CA ARG A 224 -11.86 -22.26 -5.57
C ARG A 224 -11.56 -20.93 -6.23
N ASP A 225 -12.59 -20.14 -6.51
CA ASP A 225 -12.50 -18.80 -7.06
C ASP A 225 -13.27 -17.86 -6.14
N MET A 226 -12.57 -16.88 -5.57
CA MET A 226 -13.11 -15.89 -4.66
C MET A 226 -13.59 -14.64 -5.40
N GLU A 227 -13.37 -14.52 -6.72
CA GLU A 227 -13.77 -13.36 -7.52
C GLU A 227 -15.27 -13.04 -7.41
N PRO A 228 -16.19 -14.02 -7.53
CA PRO A 228 -17.62 -13.73 -7.40
C PRO A 228 -18.00 -13.22 -6.01
N LEU A 229 -17.35 -13.72 -4.95
CA LEU A 229 -17.58 -13.25 -3.58
C LEU A 229 -17.02 -11.84 -3.38
N PHE A 230 -15.82 -11.58 -3.90
CA PHE A 230 -15.23 -10.24 -3.89
C PHE A 230 -16.12 -9.23 -4.59
N GLU A 231 -16.61 -9.53 -5.79
CA GLU A 231 -17.50 -8.64 -6.55
C GLU A 231 -18.84 -8.41 -5.84
N SER A 232 -19.39 -9.45 -5.19
CA SER A 232 -20.60 -9.31 -4.38
C SER A 232 -20.38 -8.40 -3.16
N GLU A 233 -19.29 -8.58 -2.42
CA GLU A 233 -18.95 -7.71 -1.28
C GLU A 233 -18.62 -6.28 -1.73
N LEU A 234 -17.90 -6.12 -2.84
CA LEU A 234 -17.60 -4.84 -3.45
C LEU A 234 -18.89 -4.09 -3.81
N GLN A 235 -19.82 -4.76 -4.49
CA GLN A 235 -21.13 -4.19 -4.81
C GLN A 235 -21.90 -3.78 -3.55
N ASN A 236 -21.94 -4.63 -2.53
CA ASN A 236 -22.65 -4.36 -1.28
C ASN A 236 -22.08 -3.15 -0.54
N ILE A 237 -20.75 -3.05 -0.45
CA ILE A 237 -20.05 -1.92 0.19
C ILE A 237 -20.31 -0.63 -0.59
N LEU A 238 -20.08 -0.66 -1.90
CA LEU A 238 -20.13 0.54 -2.75
C LEU A 238 -21.54 1.08 -2.94
N THR A 239 -22.56 0.21 -3.00
CA THR A 239 -23.96 0.65 -3.03
C THR A 239 -24.30 1.48 -1.78
N GLY A 240 -23.78 1.10 -0.61
CA GLY A 240 -23.94 1.88 0.63
C GLY A 240 -23.25 3.24 0.62
N LEU A 241 -22.26 3.44 -0.27
CA LEU A 241 -21.55 4.71 -0.48
C LEU A 241 -22.14 5.53 -1.64
N GLY A 242 -23.27 5.11 -2.21
CA GLY A 242 -23.90 5.78 -3.34
C GLY A 242 -23.10 5.64 -4.64
N VAL A 243 -22.20 4.65 -4.75
CA VAL A 243 -21.43 4.36 -5.96
C VAL A 243 -22.23 3.41 -6.85
N ARG A 244 -22.39 3.76 -8.13
CA ARG A 244 -23.05 2.87 -9.11
C ARG A 244 -22.14 1.71 -9.46
N TYR A 245 -22.57 0.49 -9.12
CA TYR A 245 -21.83 -0.71 -9.45
C TYR A 245 -21.91 -1.04 -10.95
N GLN A 246 -20.76 -1.40 -11.53
CA GLN A 246 -20.64 -1.93 -12.88
C GLN A 246 -19.83 -3.23 -12.82
N ALA A 247 -20.38 -4.33 -13.35
CA ALA A 247 -19.67 -5.60 -13.46
C ALA A 247 -18.37 -5.47 -14.28
N PRO A 248 -17.34 -6.29 -14.01
CA PRO A 248 -16.09 -6.28 -14.78
C PRO A 248 -16.29 -6.63 -16.25
#